data_AF-A0A496YA14-F1
#
_entry.id   AF-A0A496YA14-F1
#
_cell.length_a   1.000
_cell.length_b   1.000
_cell.length_c   1.000
_cell.angle_alpha   90.00
_cell.angle_beta   90.00
_cell.angle_gamma   90.00
#
_symmetry.space_group_name_H-M   'P 1'
#
loop_
_entity.id
_entity.type
_entity.pdbx_description
1 polymer ?
#
loop_
_entity_poly.entity_id
_entity_poly.type
_entity_poly.pdbx_seq_one_letter_code
_entity_poly.pdbx_strand_id
1 'polypeptide(L)'
;MHEEEKQPFLSHLEELRKRLVAISIGVGVAFIICYLFSERLFQYLILPLKTVLPEGDQLIFTNLPEMFITYVKVSLIAGILLAAPFIF
;
A
#
# COMPACT_ATOMS: atom_id res chain seq x y z
N MET A 1 -37.33 23.94 -21.57
CA MET A 1 -36.05 23.39 -22.05
C MET A 1 -35.22 23.05 -20.81
N HIS A 2 -34.76 21.81 -20.69
CA HIS A 2 -34.01 21.29 -19.54
C HIS A 2 -32.61 21.90 -19.48
N GLU A 3 -32.30 22.71 -18.47
CA GLU A 3 -30.92 23.19 -18.21
C GLU A 3 -30.46 23.08 -16.75
N GLU A 4 -31.20 22.40 -15.86
CA GLU A 4 -30.74 22.20 -14.46
C GLU A 4 -29.89 20.92 -14.25
N GLU A 5 -29.75 20.05 -15.24
CA GLU A 5 -29.16 18.71 -15.05
C GLU A 5 -27.66 18.61 -15.35
N LYS A 6 -27.01 19.68 -15.83
CA LYS A 6 -25.63 19.62 -16.35
C LYS A 6 -24.53 20.00 -15.34
N GLN A 7 -24.90 20.56 -14.18
CA GLN A 7 -23.97 20.94 -13.12
C GLN A 7 -23.76 19.96 -11.94
N PRO A 8 -24.52 18.86 -11.74
CA PRO A 8 -24.26 17.94 -10.63
C PRO A 8 -23.04 17.04 -10.92
N PHE A 9 -22.79 16.65 -12.18
CA PHE A 9 -21.71 15.72 -12.51
C PHE A 9 -20.32 16.34 -12.40
N LEU A 10 -20.14 17.58 -12.86
CA LEU A 10 -18.84 18.25 -12.82
C LEU A 10 -18.41 18.61 -11.39
N SER A 11 -19.35 19.04 -10.55
CA SER A 11 -19.10 19.34 -9.13
C SER A 11 -18.75 18.09 -8.33
N HIS A 12 -19.42 16.95 -8.61
CA HIS A 12 -19.11 15.68 -7.95
C HIS A 12 -17.73 15.12 -8.36
N LEU A 13 -17.32 15.30 -9.62
CA LEU A 13 -15.98 14.92 -10.09
C LEU A 13 -14.88 15.79 -9.47
N GLU A 14 -15.16 17.06 -9.20
CA GLU A 14 -14.21 17.97 -8.54
C GLU A 14 -13.95 17.57 -7.09
N GLU A 15 -15.00 17.17 -6.37
CA GLU A 15 -14.87 16.61 -5.01
C GLU A 15 -14.06 15.31 -5.02
N LEU A 16 -14.36 14.41 -5.97
CA LEU A 16 -13.61 13.15 -6.13
C LEU A 16 -12.13 13.42 -6.39
N ARG A 17 -11.79 14.37 -7.27
CA ARG A 17 -10.40 14.77 -7.55
C ARG A 17 -9.69 15.27 -6.30
N LYS A 18 -10.35 16.14 -5.53
CA LYS A 18 -9.77 16.70 -4.30
C LYS A 18 -9.50 15.62 -3.25
N ARG A 19 -10.43 14.68 -3.08
CA ARG A 19 -10.27 13.51 -2.21
C ARG A 19 -9.16 12.58 -2.72
N LEU A 20 -9.09 12.32 -4.02
CA LEU A 20 -8.07 11.47 -4.63
C LEU A 20 -6.66 12.01 -4.41
N VAL A 21 -6.46 13.33 -4.58
CA VAL A 21 -5.16 13.97 -4.32
C VAL A 21 -4.78 13.86 -2.84
N ALA A 22 -5.72 14.13 -1.92
CA ALA A 22 -5.48 13.99 -0.49
C ALA A 22 -5.07 12.55 -0.14
N ILE A 23 -5.84 11.55 -0.58
CA ILE A 23 -5.56 10.13 -0.37
C ILE A 23 -4.19 9.74 -0.95
N SER A 24 -3.87 10.20 -2.16
CA SER A 24 -2.58 9.90 -2.80
C SER A 24 -1.40 10.40 -1.97
N ILE A 25 -1.51 11.59 -1.38
CA ILE A 25 -0.50 12.15 -0.48
C ILE A 25 -0.42 11.33 0.80
N GLY A 26 -1.57 11.00 1.41
CA GLY A 26 -1.62 10.19 2.63
C GLY A 26 -1.00 8.80 2.45
N VAL A 27 -1.34 8.11 1.36
CA VAL A 27 -0.76 6.82 0.97
C VAL A 27 0.73 6.96 0.68
N GLY A 28 1.17 8.03 0.01
CA GLY A 28 2.58 8.28 -0.26
C GLY A 28 3.41 8.44 1.03
N VAL A 29 2.91 9.20 2.00
CA VAL A 29 3.57 9.37 3.31
C VAL A 29 3.58 8.06 4.09
N ALA A 30 2.45 7.37 4.16
CA ALA A 30 2.35 6.08 4.84
C ALA A 30 3.26 5.02 4.20
N PHE A 31 3.36 4.98 2.87
CA PHE A 31 4.27 4.12 2.13
C PHE A 31 5.73 4.39 2.50
N ILE A 32 6.16 5.66 2.55
CA ILE A 32 7.55 6.00 2.91
C ILE A 32 7.86 5.51 4.33
N ILE A 33 6.94 5.73 5.28
CA ILE A 33 7.09 5.25 6.65
C ILE A 33 7.19 3.72 6.66
N CYS A 34 6.26 3.01 6.04
CA CYS A 34 6.27 1.55 5.97
C CYS A 34 7.47 0.98 5.22
N TYR A 35 8.02 1.70 4.24
CA TYR A 35 9.22 1.31 3.50
C TYR A 35 10.46 1.31 4.40
N LEU A 36 10.60 2.31 5.28
CA LEU A 36 11.67 2.34 6.29
C LEU A 36 11.60 1.16 7.27
N PHE A 37 10.39 0.64 7.53
CA PHE A 37 10.15 -0.53 8.39
C PHE A 37 9.95 -1.85 7.62
N SER A 38 10.21 -1.86 6.31
CA SER A 38 9.91 -3.00 5.42
C SER A 38 10.62 -4.28 5.82
N GLU A 39 11.86 -4.20 6.30
CA GLU A 39 12.63 -5.35 6.79
C GLU A 39 11.94 -6.03 7.97
N ARG A 40 11.48 -5.25 8.96
CA ARG A 40 10.76 -5.80 10.12
C ARG A 40 9.42 -6.38 9.72
N LEU A 41 8.68 -5.70 8.85
CA LEU A 41 7.40 -6.21 8.35
C LEU A 41 7.58 -7.55 7.64
N PHE A 42 8.61 -7.64 6.79
CA PHE A 42 8.94 -8.88 6.09
C PHE A 42 9.31 -10.00 7.08
N GLN A 43 10.09 -9.70 8.12
CA GLN A 43 10.40 -10.67 9.18
C GLN A 43 9.15 -11.21 9.89
N TYR A 44 8.16 -10.36 10.14
CA TYR A 44 6.87 -10.81 10.70
C TYR A 44 6.10 -11.70 9.72
N LEU A 45 6.12 -11.39 8.42
CA LEU A 45 5.45 -12.18 7.38
C LEU A 45 6.08 -13.57 7.18
N ILE A 46 7.40 -13.69 7.29
CA ILE A 46 8.10 -14.99 7.15
C ILE A 46 8.08 -15.84 8.42
N LEU A 47 7.72 -15.27 9.57
CA LEU A 47 7.66 -15.99 10.84
C LEU A 47 6.77 -17.25 10.78
N PRO A 48 5.51 -17.20 10.31
CA PRO A 48 4.69 -18.40 10.16
C PRO A 48 5.26 -19.39 9.13
N LEU A 49 5.94 -18.92 8.09
CA LEU A 49 6.58 -19.80 7.12
C LEU A 49 7.76 -20.56 7.74
N LYS A 50 8.54 -19.90 8.59
CA LYS A 50 9.63 -20.56 9.34
C LYS A 50 9.13 -21.64 10.28
N THR A 51 7.93 -21.50 10.85
CA THR A 51 7.38 -22.51 11.77
C THR A 51 6.93 -23.81 11.11
N VAL A 52 6.68 -23.78 9.79
CA VAL A 52 6.26 -24.96 9.01
C VAL A 52 7.36 -25.48 8.09
N LEU A 53 8.50 -24.79 8.04
CA LEU A 53 9.64 -25.17 7.23
C LEU A 53 10.39 -26.35 7.87
N PRO A 54 10.83 -27.35 7.10
CA PRO A 54 11.68 -28.43 7.59
C PRO A 54 12.96 -27.87 8.22
N GLU A 55 13.45 -28.50 9.29
CA GLU A 55 14.72 -28.10 9.91
C GLU A 55 15.86 -28.16 8.88
N GLY A 56 16.43 -27.00 8.53
CA GLY A 56 17.53 -26.87 7.58
C GLY A 56 17.18 -26.17 6.27
N ASP A 57 15.89 -26.00 5.94
CA ASP A 57 15.48 -25.19 4.79
C ASP A 57 15.57 -23.70 5.13
N GLN A 58 16.11 -22.90 4.21
CA GLN A 58 16.22 -21.46 4.37
C GLN A 58 15.50 -20.76 3.22
N LEU A 59 14.84 -19.65 3.53
CA LEU A 59 14.25 -18.80 2.51
C LEU A 59 15.39 -18.12 1.72
N ILE A 60 15.70 -18.69 0.56
CA ILE A 60 16.67 -18.12 -0.38
C ILE A 60 15.94 -17.24 -1.39
N PHE A 61 16.40 -16.00 -1.50
CA PHE A 61 15.97 -15.13 -2.58
C PHE A 61 16.68 -15.57 -3.86
N THR A 62 15.90 -15.99 -4.86
CA THR A 62 16.47 -16.50 -6.11
C THR A 62 17.13 -15.41 -6.94
N ASN A 63 16.66 -14.16 -6.78
CA ASN A 63 17.13 -13.03 -7.57
C ASN A 63 17.30 -11.78 -6.70
N LEU A 64 18.36 -10.99 -6.97
CA LEU A 64 18.60 -9.74 -6.25
C LEU A 64 17.45 -8.72 -6.42
N PRO A 65 16.84 -8.53 -7.62
CA PRO A 65 15.66 -7.68 -7.78
C PRO A 65 14.42 -8.17 -7.01
N GLU A 66 14.31 -9.48 -6.78
CA GLU A 66 13.15 -10.08 -6.10
C GLU A 66 13.04 -9.59 -4.66
N MET A 67 14.17 -9.46 -3.97
CA MET A 67 14.25 -8.88 -2.62
C MET A 67 13.70 -7.45 -2.59
N PHE A 68 14.17 -6.60 -3.51
CA PHE A 68 13.75 -5.20 -3.59
C PHE A 68 12.25 -5.07 -3.88
N ILE A 69 11.75 -5.78 -4.89
CA ILE A 69 10.33 -5.75 -5.26
C ILE A 69 9.46 -6.29 -4.11
N THR A 70 9.94 -7.28 -3.36
CA THR A 70 9.22 -7.80 -2.19
C THR A 70 9.07 -6.75 -1.11
N TYR A 71 10.14 -6.02 -0.76
CA TYR A 71 10.04 -4.93 0.23
C TYR A 71 9.12 -3.80 -0.23
N VAL A 72 9.17 -3.42 -1.51
CA VAL A 72 8.26 -2.43 -2.09
C VAL A 72 6.80 -2.90 -2.01
N LYS A 73 6.51 -4.17 -2.35
CA LYS A 73 5.16 -4.72 -2.26
C LYS A 73 4.63 -4.74 -0.83
N VAL A 74 5.45 -5.21 0.11
CA VAL A 74 5.08 -5.30 1.53
C VAL A 74 4.81 -3.91 2.12
N SER A 75 5.70 -2.95 1.87
CA SER A 75 5.53 -1.57 2.35
C SER A 75 4.34 -0.86 1.70
N LEU A 76 4.03 -1.13 0.43
CA LEU A 76 2.84 -0.58 -0.23
C LEU A 76 1.55 -1.10 0.39
N ILE A 77 1.43 -2.43 0.57
CA ILE A 77 0.25 -3.03 1.19
C ILE A 77 0.07 -2.54 2.63
N ALA A 78 1.15 -2.52 3.40
CA ALA A 78 1.13 -2.03 4.77
C ALA A 78 0.84 -0.53 4.87
N GLY A 79 1.42 0.27 3.97
CA GLY A 79 1.18 1.71 3.90
C GLY A 79 -0.27 2.02 3.56
N ILE A 80 -0.89 1.28 2.65
CA ILE A 80 -2.32 1.40 2.33
C ILE A 80 -3.18 1.01 3.54
N LEU A 81 -2.84 -0.08 4.24
CA LEU A 81 -3.54 -0.49 5.47
C LEU A 81 -3.44 0.58 6.57
N LEU A 82 -2.26 1.20 6.72
CA LEU A 82 -2.03 2.27 7.70
C LEU A 82 -2.73 3.57 7.28
N ALA A 83 -2.82 3.83 5.97
CA ALA A 83 -3.56 4.96 5.41
C ALA A 83 -5.09 4.72 5.37
N ALA A 84 -5.59 3.51 5.63
CA ALA A 84 -7.03 3.21 5.65
C ALA A 84 -7.88 4.22 6.45
N PRO A 85 -7.56 4.57 7.71
CA PRO A 85 -8.31 5.59 8.47
C PRO A 85 -8.24 7.01 7.88
N PHE A 86 -7.33 7.28 6.95
CA PHE A 86 -7.24 8.55 6.22
C PHE A 86 -7.99 8.51 4.88
N ILE A 87 -8.23 7.30 4.35
CA ILE A 87 -8.93 7.05 3.07
C ILE A 87 -10.45 6.95 3.28
N PHE A 88 -10.87 6.30 4.37
CA PHE A 88 -12.27 6.06 4.74
C PHE A 88 -12.80 7.13 5.69
#